data_AF-A0A838IC46-F1
#
_entry.id   AF-A0A838IC46-F1
#
_cell.length_a   1.000
_cell.length_b   1.000
_cell.length_c   1.000
_cell.angle_alpha   90.00
_cell.angle_beta   90.00
_cell.angle_gamma   90.00
#
_symmetry.space_group_name_H-M   'P 1'
#
loop_
_entity.id
_entity.type
_entity.pdbx_description
1 polymer ?
#
loop_
_entity_poly.entity_id
_entity_poly.type
_entity_poly.pdbx_seq_one_letter_code
_entity_poly.pdbx_strand_id
1 'polypeptide(L)'
;MDFLLDPLNETFLLRALIELLLLAAVCGPLGVWVMLFGQSYAAESLAHAMLPGLVLASLAGAPLVLGAAAGGAAAAGAVAMAGRD
;
A
#
# COMPACT_ATOMS: atom_id res chain seq x y z
N MET A 1 35.37 -5.15 -7.22
CA MET A 1 34.41 -4.57 -6.26
C MET A 1 33.60 -3.48 -6.94
N ASP A 2 34.25 -2.69 -7.79
CA ASP A 2 33.64 -1.60 -8.56
C ASP A 2 32.52 -2.07 -9.51
N PHE A 3 32.68 -3.22 -10.17
CA PHE A 3 31.62 -3.80 -11.03
C PHE A 3 30.27 -4.02 -10.31
N LEU A 4 30.27 -4.28 -9.00
CA LEU A 4 29.05 -4.51 -8.23
C LEU A 4 28.39 -3.20 -7.76
N LEU A 5 29.18 -2.13 -7.64
CA LEU A 5 28.74 -0.81 -7.15
C LEU A 5 28.53 0.18 -8.29
N ASP A 6 29.03 -0.10 -9.49
CA ASP A 6 28.80 0.66 -10.72
C ASP A 6 27.32 1.01 -10.96
N PRO A 7 26.36 0.07 -10.79
CA PRO A 7 24.95 0.38 -10.95
C PRO A 7 24.45 1.45 -9.98
N LEU A 8 25.04 1.58 -8.78
CA LEU A 8 24.62 2.55 -7.77
C LEU A 8 25.06 3.98 -8.09
N ASN A 9 25.97 4.18 -9.05
CA ASN A 9 26.27 5.51 -9.58
C ASN A 9 25.20 6.02 -10.55
N GLU A 10 24.30 5.15 -11.03
CA GLU A 10 23.19 5.57 -11.88
C GLU A 10 22.14 6.33 -11.07
N THR A 11 21.81 7.54 -11.53
CA THR A 11 20.83 8.42 -10.84
C THR A 11 19.46 7.75 -10.72
N PHE A 12 19.08 6.93 -11.70
CA PHE A 12 17.85 6.14 -11.65
C PHE A 12 17.86 5.16 -10.48
N LEU A 13 18.97 4.43 -10.28
CA LEU A 13 19.04 3.41 -9.23
C LEU A 13 19.01 4.05 -7.84
N LEU A 14 19.70 5.18 -7.65
CA LEU A 14 19.64 5.93 -6.38
C LEU A 14 18.23 6.41 -6.07
N ARG A 15 17.49 6.93 -7.06
CA ARG A 15 16.10 7.37 -6.88
C ARG A 15 15.18 6.19 -6.54
N ALA A 16 15.28 5.10 -7.29
CA ALA A 16 14.52 3.89 -7.03
C ALA A 16 14.82 3.32 -5.62
N LEU A 17 16.09 3.36 -5.19
CA LEU A 17 16.48 2.94 -3.85
C LEU A 17 15.83 3.81 -2.77
N ILE A 18 15.79 5.13 -2.96
CA ILE A 18 15.11 6.04 -2.03
C ILE A 18 13.61 5.76 -1.98
N GLU A 19 12.97 5.60 -3.14
CA GLU A 19 11.54 5.26 -3.24
C GLU A 19 11.23 3.93 -2.53
N LEU A 20 12.06 2.91 -2.73
CA LEU A 20 11.96 1.61 -2.05
C LEU A 20 12.19 1.71 -0.55
N LEU A 21 13.15 2.53 -0.11
CA LEU A 21 13.44 2.72 1.32
C LEU A 21 12.26 3.39 2.02
N LEU A 22 11.67 4.41 1.39
CA LEU A 22 10.46 5.08 1.89
C LEU A 22 9.28 4.09 1.94
N LEU A 23 9.08 3.30 0.88
CA LEU A 23 8.04 2.28 0.83
C LEU A 23 8.25 1.21 1.91
N ALA A 24 9.47 0.71 2.08
CA ALA A 24 9.83 -0.30 3.08
C ALA A 24 9.66 0.22 4.51
N ALA A 25 10.01 1.47 4.78
CA ALA A 25 9.85 2.11 6.08
C ALA A 25 8.38 2.18 6.52
N VAL A 26 7.44 2.29 5.56
CA VAL A 26 5.99 2.31 5.84
C VAL A 26 5.41 0.90 5.83
N CYS A 27 5.64 0.13 4.76
CA CYS A 27 5.04 -1.19 4.56
C CYS A 27 5.60 -2.28 5.49
N GLY A 28 6.88 -2.20 5.87
CA GLY A 28 7.54 -3.18 6.74
C GLY A 28 6.89 -3.27 8.12
N PRO A 29 6.83 -2.17 8.89
CA PRO A 29 6.17 -2.14 10.20
C PRO A 29 4.69 -2.53 10.12
N LEU A 30 3.97 -2.09 9.08
CA LEU A 30 2.57 -2.48 8.86
C LEU A 30 2.44 -3.99 8.65
N GLY A 31 3.30 -4.61 7.84
CA GLY A 31 3.29 -6.06 7.64
C GLY A 31 3.58 -6.84 8.92
N VAL A 32 4.56 -6.40 9.71
CA VAL A 32 4.87 -6.98 11.02
C VAL A 32 3.66 -6.87 11.95
N TRP A 33 3.00 -5.71 12.00
CA TRP A 33 1.77 -5.51 12.78
C TRP A 33 0.65 -6.44 12.31
N VAL A 34 0.39 -6.54 11.00
CA VAL A 34 -0.64 -7.44 10.45
C VAL A 34 -0.40 -8.89 10.88
N MET A 35 0.86 -9.34 10.88
CA MET A 35 1.24 -10.70 11.29
C MET A 35 1.11 -10.92 12.79
N LEU A 36 1.59 -9.99 13.61
CA LEU A 36 1.55 -10.10 15.07
C LEU A 36 0.12 -10.07 15.63
N PHE A 37 -0.76 -9.28 15.03
CA PHE A 37 -2.14 -9.09 15.50
C PHE A 37 -3.16 -9.93 14.72
N GLY A 38 -2.71 -10.85 13.85
CA GLY A 38 -3.58 -11.77 13.11
C GLY A 38 -4.57 -11.07 12.16
N GLN A 39 -4.21 -9.91 11.62
CA GLN A 39 -5.10 -9.07 10.80
C GLN A 39 -4.95 -9.36 9.29
N SER A 40 -4.49 -10.55 8.90
CA SER A 40 -4.21 -10.89 7.50
C SER A 40 -5.47 -10.82 6.62
N TYR A 41 -6.61 -11.29 7.11
CA TYR A 41 -7.90 -11.21 6.41
C TYR A 41 -8.32 -9.75 6.16
N ALA A 42 -8.20 -8.89 7.17
CA ALA A 42 -8.52 -7.47 7.02
C ALA A 42 -7.61 -6.84 5.96
N ALA A 43 -6.30 -7.12 6.00
CA ALA A 43 -5.34 -6.60 5.03
C ALA A 43 -5.66 -7.02 3.58
N GLU A 44 -6.00 -8.29 3.34
CA GLU A 44 -6.37 -8.79 2.01
C GLU A 44 -7.69 -8.17 1.51
N SER A 45 -8.67 -8.02 2.39
CA SER A 45 -9.95 -7.40 2.08
C SER A 45 -9.80 -5.93 1.69
N LEU A 46 -8.99 -5.17 2.44
CA LEU A 46 -8.69 -3.77 2.12
C LEU A 46 -8.08 -3.64 0.72
N ALA A 47 -7.10 -4.48 0.36
CA ALA A 47 -6.44 -4.41 -0.94
C ALA A 47 -7.42 -4.59 -2.11
N HIS A 48 -8.37 -5.52 -1.99
CA HIS A 48 -9.40 -5.77 -3.00
C HIS A 48 -10.41 -4.63 -3.11
N ALA A 49 -10.69 -3.92 -2.02
CA ALA A 49 -11.63 -2.80 -2.00
C ALA A 49 -11.01 -1.48 -2.49
N MET A 50 -9.69 -1.33 -2.46
CA MET A 50 -9.02 -0.14 -3.00
C MET A 50 -9.12 -0.04 -4.53
N LEU A 51 -9.05 -1.16 -5.24
CA LEU A 51 -9.14 -1.22 -6.71
C LEU A 51 -10.45 -0.60 -7.27
N PRO A 52 -11.66 -0.99 -6.82
CA PRO A 52 -12.89 -0.38 -7.33
C PRO A 52 -12.97 1.12 -7.00
N GLY A 53 -12.47 1.56 -5.85
CA GLY A 53 -12.37 2.99 -5.53
C GLY A 53 -11.47 3.76 -6.51
N LEU A 54 -10.35 3.15 -6.90
CA LEU A 54 -9.44 3.64 -7.94
C LEU A 54 -10.12 3.78 -9.31
N VAL A 55 -10.89 2.76 -9.69
CA VAL A 55 -11.67 2.76 -10.95
C VAL A 55 -12.74 3.85 -10.95
N LEU A 56 -13.47 4.02 -9.85
CA LEU A 56 -14.48 5.08 -9.76
C LEU A 56 -13.85 6.48 -9.80
N ALA A 57 -12.72 6.70 -9.13
CA ALA A 57 -12.01 7.98 -9.19
C ALA A 57 -11.47 8.28 -10.60
N SER A 58 -10.96 7.28 -11.32
CA SER A 58 -10.48 7.48 -12.69
C SER A 58 -11.62 7.84 -13.65
N LEU A 59 -12.78 7.20 -13.52
CA LEU A 59 -13.98 7.51 -14.31
C LEU A 59 -14.54 8.91 -13.98
N ALA A 60 -14.47 9.33 -12.72
CA ALA A 60 -14.95 10.64 -12.28
C ALA A 60 -13.95 11.78 -12.57
N GLY A 61 -12.74 11.48 -13.09
CA GLY A 61 -11.67 12.48 -13.25
C GLY A 61 -11.13 13.02 -11.92
N ALA A 62 -11.35 12.28 -10.83
CA ALA A 62 -10.92 12.64 -9.48
C ALA A 62 -9.52 12.10 -9.17
N PRO A 63 -8.83 12.63 -8.14
CA PRO A 63 -7.54 12.09 -7.71
C PRO A 63 -7.62 10.60 -7.33
N LEU A 64 -6.81 9.75 -7.97
CA LEU A 64 -6.80 8.30 -7.76
C LEU A 64 -6.58 7.93 -6.28
N VAL A 65 -5.72 8.68 -5.59
CA VAL A 65 -5.42 8.47 -4.16
C VAL A 65 -6.68 8.61 -3.30
N LEU A 66 -7.57 9.55 -3.62
CA LEU A 66 -8.83 9.71 -2.88
C LEU A 66 -9.78 8.54 -3.14
N GLY A 67 -9.86 8.06 -4.38
CA GLY A 67 -10.65 6.87 -4.73
C GLY A 67 -10.17 5.63 -3.97
N ALA A 68 -8.87 5.36 -4.02
CA ALA A 68 -8.26 4.25 -3.30
C ALA A 68 -8.48 4.34 -1.79
N ALA A 69 -8.28 5.53 -1.21
CA ALA A 69 -8.49 5.77 0.22
C ALA A 69 -9.96 5.56 0.62
N ALA A 70 -10.92 6.04 -0.17
CA ALA A 70 -12.34 5.85 0.08
C ALA A 70 -12.74 4.37 0.04
N GLY A 71 -12.26 3.63 -0.97
CA GLY A 71 -12.50 2.18 -1.08
C GLY A 71 -11.91 1.40 0.11
N GLY A 72 -10.66 1.71 0.48
CA GLY A 72 -10.01 1.12 1.65
C GLY A 72 -10.73 1.45 2.96
N ALA A 73 -11.16 2.70 3.14
CA ALA A 73 -11.90 3.13 4.33
C ALA A 73 -13.28 2.44 4.45
N ALA A 74 -13.98 2.25 3.32
CA ALA A 74 -15.24 1.53 3.29
C ALA A 74 -15.06 0.06 3.72
N ALA A 75 -14.04 -0.63 3.20
CA ALA A 75 -13.74 -2.00 3.62
C ALA A 75 -13.28 -2.09 5.08
N ALA A 76 -12.41 -1.17 5.52
CA ALA A 76 -12.01 -1.08 6.93
C ALA A 76 -13.23 -0.92 7.85
N GLY A 77 -14.18 -0.05 7.48
CA GLY A 77 -15.45 0.11 8.19
C GLY A 77 -16.29 -1.17 8.19
N ALA A 78 -16.44 -1.82 7.04
CA ALA A 78 -17.19 -3.07 6.92
C ALA A 78 -16.59 -4.20 7.79
N VAL A 79 -15.27 -4.39 7.74
CA VAL A 79 -14.56 -5.38 8.58
C VAL A 79 -14.70 -5.03 10.06
N ALA A 80 -14.56 -3.76 10.43
CA ALA A 80 -14.69 -3.29 11.81
C ALA A 80 -16.11 -3.38 12.36
N MET A 81 -17.13 -3.41 11.50
CA MET A 81 -18.53 -3.68 11.88
C MET A 81 -18.80 -5.18 12.02
N ALA A 82 -18.29 -6.00 11.10
CA ALA A 82 -18.47 -7.45 11.13
C ALA A 82 -17.72 -8.12 12.29
N GLY A 83 -16.61 -7.54 12.76
CA GLY A 83 -15.87 -8.07 13.91
C GLY A 83 -16.43 -7.68 15.28
N ARG A 84 -17.64 -7.08 15.35
CA ARG A 84 -18.27 -6.64 16.60
C ARG A 84 -19.24 -7.67 17.21
N ASP A 85 -19.42 -8.79 16.52
CA ASP A 85 -20.28 -9.92 16.90
C ASP A 85 -19.41 -11.07 17.47
#